data_AF-A0A7D7R2V0-F1
#
_entry.id   AF-A0A7D7R2V0-F1
#
_cell.length_a   1.000
_cell.length_b   1.000
_cell.length_c   1.000
_cell.angle_alpha   90.00
_cell.angle_beta   90.00
_cell.angle_gamma   90.00
#
_symmetry.space_group_name_H-M   'P 1'
#
loop_
_entity.id
_entity.type
_entity.pdbx_description
1 polymer ?
#
loop_
_entity_poly.entity_id
_entity_poly.type
_entity_poly.pdbx_seq_one_letter_code
_entity_poly.pdbx_strand_id
1 'polypeptide(L)'
;MESNEYKQLIAEIEKLKFHNSTMLTLMGLVNEDKMQTLTIHENIVMFDLSKNDFRELTKLIQSYNGNNFALEQKALKINPIFKRKNLIGIIKSFVVSEMLLEKSLKILKSYE
;
A
#
# COMPACT_ATOMS: atom_id res chain seq x y z
N MET A 1 2.18 -33.35 3.74
CA MET A 1 1.01 -33.05 2.89
C MET A 1 0.20 -32.00 3.63
N GLU A 2 -0.01 -30.82 3.04
CA GLU A 2 -0.99 -29.85 3.58
C GLU A 2 -2.36 -30.51 3.69
N SER A 3 -3.09 -30.25 4.79
CA SER A 3 -4.43 -30.81 4.97
C SER A 3 -5.36 -30.28 3.87
N ASN A 4 -6.37 -31.07 3.50
CA ASN A 4 -7.37 -30.66 2.52
C ASN A 4 -8.07 -29.35 2.93
N GLU A 5 -8.28 -29.15 4.23
CA GLU A 5 -8.87 -27.95 4.83
C GLU A 5 -7.96 -26.72 4.65
N TYR A 6 -6.65 -26.87 4.79
CA TYR A 6 -5.70 -25.77 4.54
C TYR A 6 -5.77 -25.29 3.08
N LYS A 7 -5.82 -26.22 2.12
CA LYS A 7 -5.94 -25.88 0.71
C LYS A 7 -7.26 -25.18 0.39
N GLN A 8 -8.36 -25.64 0.99
CA GLN A 8 -9.67 -25.00 0.85
C GLN A 8 -9.66 -23.57 1.40
N LEU A 9 -9.06 -23.36 2.58
CA LEU A 9 -8.94 -22.03 3.17
C LEU A 9 -8.14 -21.07 2.29
N ILE A 10 -7.00 -21.51 1.74
CA ILE A 10 -6.21 -20.70 0.81
C ILE A 10 -7.02 -20.33 -0.44
N ALA A 11 -7.78 -21.28 -1.00
CA ALA A 11 -8.62 -21.01 -2.17
C ALA A 11 -9.71 -19.96 -1.88
N GLU A 12 -10.37 -20.03 -0.73
CA GLU A 12 -11.36 -19.02 -0.33
C GLU A 12 -10.73 -17.65 -0.06
N ILE A 13 -9.52 -17.60 0.51
CA ILE A 13 -8.77 -16.35 0.69
C ILE A 13 -8.44 -15.71 -0.67
N GLU A 14 -7.93 -16.49 -1.62
CA GLU A 14 -7.60 -15.98 -2.96
C GLU A 14 -8.84 -15.50 -3.72
N LYS A 15 -9.97 -16.19 -3.56
CA LYS A 15 -11.26 -15.75 -4.10
C LYS A 15 -11.70 -14.39 -3.53
N LEU A 16 -11.54 -14.18 -2.22
CA LEU A 16 -11.85 -12.89 -1.57
C LEU A 16 -10.93 -11.77 -2.06
N LYS A 17 -9.63 -12.02 -2.18
CA LYS A 17 -8.67 -11.04 -2.73
C LYS A 17 -9.05 -10.64 -4.16
N PHE A 18 -9.34 -11.62 -5.01
CA PHE A 18 -9.78 -11.37 -6.39
C PHE A 18 -11.06 -10.53 -6.43
N HIS A 19 -12.03 -10.85 -5.56
CA HIS A 19 -13.28 -10.10 -5.48
C HIS A 19 -13.05 -8.64 -5.06
N ASN A 20 -12.21 -8.39 -4.05
CA ASN A 20 -11.89 -7.04 -3.58
C ASN A 20 -11.22 -6.20 -4.68
N SER A 21 -10.23 -6.76 -5.38
CA SER A 21 -9.56 -6.07 -6.50
C SER A 21 -10.53 -5.81 -7.67
N THR A 22 -11.45 -6.73 -7.94
CA THR A 22 -12.48 -6.56 -8.97
C THR A 22 -13.44 -5.43 -8.60
N MET A 23 -13.93 -5.38 -7.35
CA MET A 23 -14.79 -4.30 -6.89
C MET A 23 -14.09 -2.94 -6.98
N LEU A 24 -12.83 -2.85 -6.56
CA LEU A 24 -12.06 -1.62 -6.67
C LEU A 24 -11.91 -1.16 -8.13
N THR A 25 -11.64 -2.11 -9.04
CA THR A 25 -11.56 -1.82 -10.48
C THR A 25 -12.89 -1.28 -11.03
N LEU A 26 -14.01 -1.94 -10.70
CA LEU A 26 -15.34 -1.51 -11.13
C LEU A 26 -15.71 -0.13 -10.59
N MET A 27 -15.37 0.15 -9.32
CA MET A 27 -15.58 1.48 -8.74
C MET A 27 -14.80 2.56 -9.51
N GLY A 28 -13.56 2.26 -9.90
CA GLY A 28 -12.73 3.14 -10.72
C GLY A 28 -13.36 3.42 -12.09
N LEU A 29 -13.86 2.38 -12.77
CA LEU A 29 -14.52 2.52 -14.08
C LEU A 29 -15.81 3.35 -14.03
N VAL A 30 -16.56 3.28 -12.91
CA VAL A 30 -17.79 4.07 -12.73
C VAL A 30 -17.48 5.53 -12.34
N ASN A 31 -16.28 5.80 -11.81
CA ASN A 31 -15.89 7.09 -11.26
C ASN A 31 -14.56 7.58 -11.87
N GLU A 32 -14.38 7.46 -13.19
CA GLU A 32 -13.10 7.73 -13.89
C GLU A 32 -12.48 9.08 -13.49
N ASP A 33 -13.30 10.10 -13.27
CA ASP A 33 -12.85 11.45 -12.91
C ASP A 33 -12.42 11.59 -11.43
N LYS A 34 -12.95 10.74 -10.55
CA LYS A 34 -12.79 10.87 -9.07
C LYS A 34 -11.75 9.92 -8.48
N MET A 35 -11.31 8.90 -9.22
CA MET A 35 -10.39 7.87 -8.72
C MET A 35 -9.01 7.89 -9.38
N GLN A 36 -8.60 9.04 -9.95
CA GLN A 36 -7.30 9.19 -10.63
C GLN A 36 -6.10 8.93 -9.71
N THR A 37 -6.23 9.13 -8.40
CA THR A 37 -5.17 8.81 -7.43
C THR A 37 -5.73 7.91 -6.33
N LEU A 38 -5.12 6.75 -6.16
CA LEU A 38 -5.53 5.78 -5.14
C LEU A 38 -5.32 6.35 -3.73
N THR A 39 -6.29 6.12 -2.87
CA THR A 39 -6.20 6.26 -1.40
C THR A 39 -5.33 5.15 -0.82
N ILE A 40 -4.90 5.31 0.44
CA ILE A 40 -4.08 4.30 1.09
C ILE A 40 -4.82 2.97 1.30
N HIS A 41 -6.14 3.02 1.52
CA HIS A 41 -6.97 1.84 1.69
C HIS A 41 -7.08 1.03 0.40
N GLU A 42 -7.13 1.71 -0.74
CA GLU A 42 -7.14 1.07 -2.05
C GLU A 42 -5.79 0.45 -2.36
N ASN A 43 -4.68 1.11 -1.99
CA ASN A 43 -3.35 0.51 -2.09
C ASN A 43 -3.17 -0.70 -1.17
N ILE A 44 -3.80 -0.72 0.01
CA ILE A 44 -3.80 -1.92 0.88
C ILE A 44 -4.42 -3.11 0.16
N VAL A 45 -5.54 -2.90 -0.55
CA VAL A 45 -6.19 -3.95 -1.34
C VAL A 45 -5.33 -4.35 -2.54
N MET A 46 -4.86 -3.38 -3.33
CA MET A 46 -4.09 -3.62 -4.56
C MET A 46 -2.76 -4.33 -4.32
N PHE A 47 -2.12 -4.08 -3.18
CA PHE A 47 -0.85 -4.68 -2.82
C PHE A 47 -0.96 -5.79 -1.78
N ASP A 48 -2.19 -6.20 -1.41
CA ASP A 48 -2.45 -7.23 -0.40
C ASP A 48 -1.67 -6.97 0.91
N LEU A 49 -1.65 -5.71 1.36
CA LEU A 49 -0.87 -5.31 2.53
C LEU A 49 -1.53 -5.79 3.81
N SER A 50 -0.74 -6.41 4.67
CA SER A 50 -1.23 -6.77 6.00
C SER A 50 -1.37 -5.54 6.90
N LYS A 51 -2.14 -5.68 7.98
CA LYS A 51 -2.21 -4.69 9.06
C LYS A 51 -0.82 -4.36 9.62
N ASN A 52 0.08 -5.34 9.67
CA ASN A 52 1.43 -5.13 10.17
C ASN A 52 2.27 -4.30 9.19
N ASP A 53 2.20 -4.60 7.89
CA ASP A 53 2.89 -3.83 6.85
C ASP A 53 2.50 -2.35 6.91
N PHE A 54 1.19 -2.10 6.99
CA PHE A 54 0.66 -0.74 7.08
C PHE A 54 1.15 -0.02 8.34
N ARG A 55 1.11 -0.68 9.49
CA ARG A 55 1.55 -0.11 10.78
C ARG A 55 3.05 0.21 10.76
N GLU A 56 3.88 -0.71 10.30
CA GLU A 56 5.34 -0.50 10.26
C GLU A 56 5.71 0.58 9.24
N LEU A 57 5.06 0.62 8.08
CA LEU A 57 5.26 1.69 7.09
C LEU A 57 4.86 3.06 7.66
N THR A 58 3.75 3.14 8.39
CA THR A 58 3.29 4.36 9.07
C THR A 58 4.35 4.88 10.05
N LYS A 59 4.91 4.01 10.90
CA LYS A 59 6.01 4.36 11.82
C LYS A 59 7.25 4.83 11.06
N LEU A 60 7.57 4.17 9.96
CA LEU A 60 8.71 4.51 9.12
C LEU A 60 8.56 5.92 8.49
N ILE A 61 7.37 6.26 7.98
CA ILE A 61 7.06 7.60 7.46
C ILE A 61 7.14 8.66 8.56
N GLN A 62 6.56 8.39 9.74
CA GLN A 62 6.61 9.32 10.88
C GLN A 62 8.05 9.62 11.31
N SER A 63 8.90 8.60 11.35
CA SER A 63 10.30 8.69 11.73
C SER A 63 11.23 9.18 10.61
N TYR A 64 10.68 9.58 9.46
CA TYR A 64 11.48 10.09 8.36
C TYR A 64 12.31 11.32 8.77
N ASN A 65 13.61 11.23 8.47
CA ASN A 65 14.64 12.19 8.88
C ASN A 65 15.37 12.85 7.70
N GLY A 66 14.90 12.68 6.47
CA GLY A 66 15.52 13.26 5.26
C GLY A 66 16.41 12.31 4.47
N ASN A 67 16.60 11.06 4.90
CA ASN A 67 17.42 10.08 4.18
C ASN A 67 16.55 9.11 3.36
N ASN A 68 16.39 9.38 2.06
CA ASN A 68 15.64 8.54 1.13
C ASN A 68 16.19 7.11 1.03
N PHE A 69 17.51 6.95 0.97
CA PHE A 69 18.12 5.63 0.86
C PHE A 69 17.80 4.76 2.08
N ALA A 70 17.92 5.33 3.29
CA ALA A 70 17.57 4.62 4.52
C ALA A 70 16.07 4.30 4.58
N LEU A 71 15.20 5.21 4.11
CA LEU A 71 13.77 4.97 4.00
C LEU A 71 13.48 3.78 3.08
N GLU A 72 14.01 3.77 1.86
CA GLU A 72 13.82 2.69 0.88
C GLU A 72 14.31 1.34 1.41
N GLN A 73 15.50 1.29 2.01
CA GLN A 73 16.07 0.06 2.56
C GLN A 73 15.24 -0.49 3.73
N LYS A 74 14.73 0.39 4.61
CA LYS A 74 13.86 -0.03 5.71
C LYS A 74 12.49 -0.47 5.20
N ALA A 75 11.93 0.21 4.21
CA ALA A 75 10.66 -0.15 3.62
C ALA A 75 10.71 -1.55 2.98
N LEU A 76 11.77 -1.85 2.22
CA LEU A 76 11.97 -3.18 1.62
C LEU A 76 12.04 -4.32 2.65
N LYS A 77 12.53 -4.04 3.87
CA LYS A 77 12.56 -5.02 4.96
C LYS A 77 11.19 -5.28 5.58
N ILE A 78 10.26 -4.32 5.47
CA ILE A 78 8.87 -4.51 5.92
C ILE A 78 8.16 -5.41 4.92
N ASN A 79 8.15 -5.01 3.65
CA ASN A 79 7.51 -5.77 2.59
C ASN A 79 8.26 -5.54 1.25
N PRO A 80 8.60 -6.60 0.49
CA PRO A 80 9.30 -6.47 -0.80
C PRO A 80 8.54 -5.65 -1.86
N ILE A 81 7.23 -5.44 -1.69
CA ILE A 81 6.43 -4.58 -2.54
C ILE A 81 6.88 -3.11 -2.44
N PHE A 82 7.43 -2.68 -1.30
CA PHE A 82 7.84 -1.30 -1.05
C PHE A 82 9.16 -0.89 -1.73
N LYS A 83 9.37 -1.33 -2.98
CA LYS A 83 10.41 -0.80 -3.88
C LYS A 83 10.11 0.66 -4.23
N ARG A 84 11.15 1.45 -4.52
CA ARG A 84 11.06 2.91 -4.77
C ARG A 84 9.79 3.36 -5.50
N LYS A 85 9.50 2.81 -6.69
CA LYS A 85 8.34 3.22 -7.50
C LYS A 85 7.01 3.02 -6.74
N ASN A 86 6.83 1.84 -6.15
CA ASN A 86 5.63 1.50 -5.39
C ASN A 86 5.57 2.31 -4.09
N LEU A 87 6.70 2.45 -3.39
CA LEU A 87 6.81 3.25 -2.17
C LEU A 87 6.38 4.70 -2.41
N ILE A 88 6.85 5.32 -3.49
CA ILE A 88 6.43 6.69 -3.87
C ILE A 88 4.92 6.74 -4.13
N GLY A 89 4.38 5.77 -4.89
CA GLY A 89 2.93 5.69 -5.15
C GLY A 89 2.11 5.53 -3.86
N ILE A 90 2.58 4.69 -2.94
CA ILE A 90 1.95 4.48 -1.64
C ILE A 90 2.04 5.76 -0.80
N ILE A 91 3.17 6.46 -0.76
CA ILE A 91 3.30 7.72 -0.01
C ILE A 91 2.39 8.82 -0.60
N LYS A 92 2.22 8.87 -1.92
CA LYS A 92 1.19 9.75 -2.53
C LYS A 92 -0.21 9.43 -2.02
N SER A 93 -0.53 8.15 -1.84
CA SER A 93 -1.84 7.76 -1.31
C SER A 93 -2.06 8.13 0.16
N PHE A 94 -1.00 8.23 0.97
CA PHE A 94 -1.09 8.83 2.30
C PHE A 94 -1.52 10.30 2.22
N VAL A 95 -0.99 11.07 1.26
CA VAL A 95 -1.39 12.48 1.03
C VAL A 95 -2.85 12.57 0.62
N VAL A 96 -3.30 11.75 -0.34
CA VAL A 96 -4.69 11.72 -0.82
C VAL A 96 -5.67 11.36 0.30
N SER A 97 -5.27 10.47 1.22
CA SER A 97 -6.06 10.11 2.39
C SER A 97 -5.91 11.06 3.57
N GLU A 98 -5.22 12.19 3.40
CA GLU A 98 -4.91 13.17 4.46
C GLU A 98 -4.19 12.56 5.69
N MET A 99 -3.48 11.44 5.49
CA MET A 99 -2.75 10.73 6.52
C MET A 99 -1.26 11.10 6.52
N LEU A 100 -0.71 11.44 7.68
CA LEU A 100 0.70 11.83 7.85
C LEU A 100 1.15 12.94 6.87
N LEU A 101 0.23 13.86 6.54
CA LEU A 101 0.35 14.79 5.42
C LEU A 101 1.70 15.50 5.34
N GLU A 102 2.13 16.12 6.44
CA GLU A 102 3.40 16.86 6.50
C GLU A 102 4.61 15.97 6.16
N LYS A 103 4.67 14.78 6.78
CA LYS A 103 5.78 13.84 6.58
C LYS A 103 5.76 13.24 5.18
N SER A 104 4.58 12.86 4.70
CA SER A 104 4.40 12.31 3.36
C SER A 104 4.81 13.33 2.29
N LEU A 105 4.36 14.59 2.40
CA LEU A 105 4.78 15.66 1.50
C LEU A 105 6.29 15.93 1.57
N LYS A 106 6.88 15.93 2.78
CA LYS A 106 8.32 16.10 2.96
C LYS A 106 9.12 15.00 2.26
N ILE A 107 8.66 13.75 2.31
CA ILE A 107 9.31 12.64 1.60
C ILE A 107 9.15 12.80 0.09
N LEU A 108 7.95 13.14 -0.40
CA LEU A 108 7.72 13.28 -1.84
C LEU A 108 8.60 14.38 -2.45
N LYS A 109 8.70 15.53 -1.78
CA LYS A 109 9.58 16.64 -2.20
C LYS A 109 11.05 16.25 -2.25
N SER A 110 11.51 15.29 -1.44
CA SER A 110 12.92 14.86 -1.51
C SER A 110 13.23 13.94 -2.69
N TYR A 111 12.24 13.59 -3.52
CA TYR A 111 12.42 12.86 -4.79
C TYR A 111 12.26 13.74 -6.03
N GLU A 112 11.93 15.02 -5.84
CA GLU A 112 11.90 16.06 -6.90
C GLU A 112 13.30 16.64 -7.11
#